data_AF-A0A350UV44-F1
#
_entry.id   AF-A0A350UV44-F1
#
_cell.length_a   1.000
_cell.length_b   1.000
_cell.length_c   1.000
_cell.angle_alpha   90.00
_cell.angle_beta   90.00
_cell.angle_gamma   90.00
#
_symmetry.space_group_name_H-M   'P 1'
#
loop_
_entity.id
_entity.type
_entity.pdbx_description
1 polymer ?
#
loop_
_entity_poly.entity_id
_entity_poly.type
_entity_poly.pdbx_seq_one_letter_code
_entity_poly.pdbx_strand_id
1 'polypeptide(L)'
;MTSLLRSGARELISKVVQTELAELLSQYQDMTDAGGGPLVVRNGYLPQRELMTGMGPVDIKVPKTRDRGGQGIHFRSELLPPYIKRTKSVETVLPWLYLSRWLRIGGTRFPAPVHSVFFRNCT
;
A
#
# COMPACT_ATOMS: atom_id res chain seq x y z
N MET A 1 -17.34 -14.92 11.47
CA MET A 1 -17.18 -13.74 12.37
C MET A 1 -16.03 -12.81 11.95
N THR A 2 -14.95 -13.28 11.33
CA THR A 2 -13.84 -12.43 10.85
C THR A 2 -14.12 -11.67 9.54
N SER A 3 -15.17 -12.03 8.80
CA SER A 3 -15.53 -11.41 7.52
C SER A 3 -16.00 -9.96 7.64
N LEU A 4 -16.76 -9.64 8.69
CA LEU A 4 -17.28 -8.27 8.94
C LEU A 4 -16.14 -7.30 9.28
N LEU A 5 -15.20 -7.73 10.12
CA LEU A 5 -14.02 -6.94 10.44
C LEU A 5 -13.16 -6.71 9.20
N ARG A 6 -13.03 -7.73 8.35
CA ARG A 6 -12.29 -7.63 7.08
C ARG A 6 -12.95 -6.66 6.10
N SER A 7 -14.27 -6.69 5.95
CA SER A 7 -14.99 -5.74 5.10
C SER A 7 -14.90 -4.32 5.63
N GLY A 8 -15.01 -4.12 6.95
CA GLY A 8 -14.83 -2.80 7.58
C GLY A 8 -13.42 -2.26 7.38
N ALA A 9 -12.38 -3.10 7.56
CA ALA A 9 -11.00 -2.70 7.28
C ALA A 9 -10.80 -2.31 5.80
N ARG A 10 -11.37 -3.07 4.87
CA ARG A 10 -11.33 -2.75 3.43
C ARG A 10 -11.98 -1.40 3.15
N GLU A 11 -13.15 -1.14 3.72
CA GLU A 11 -13.90 0.09 3.51
C GLU A 11 -13.14 1.30 4.07
N LEU A 12 -12.62 1.20 5.30
CA LEU A 12 -11.80 2.23 5.93
C LEU A 12 -10.57 2.57 5.08
N ILE A 13 -9.82 1.56 4.65
CA ILE A 13 -8.63 1.77 3.81
C ILE A 13 -9.04 2.44 2.48
N SER A 14 -10.13 1.97 1.86
CA SER A 14 -10.61 2.56 0.61
C SER A 14 -11.04 4.02 0.78
N LYS A 15 -11.65 4.36 1.91
CA LYS A 15 -12.07 5.72 2.24
C LYS A 15 -10.88 6.64 2.43
N VAL A 16 -9.85 6.20 3.17
CA VAL A 16 -8.63 7.00 3.35
C VAL A 16 -7.96 7.30 2.02
N VAL A 17 -7.82 6.30 1.15
CA VAL A 17 -7.23 6.48 -0.20
C VAL A 17 -8.07 7.44 -1.06
N GLN A 18 -9.40 7.40 -0.93
CA GLN A 18 -10.27 8.36 -1.63
C GLN A 18 -10.10 9.79 -1.10
N THR A 19 -9.90 9.95 0.21
CA THR A 19 -9.61 11.25 0.81
C THR A 19 -8.27 11.79 0.32
N GLU A 20 -7.20 10.98 0.30
CA GLU A 20 -5.89 11.36 -0.26
C GLU A 20 -6.01 11.80 -1.73
N LEU A 21 -6.83 11.08 -2.51
CA LEU A 21 -7.07 11.44 -3.91
C LEU A 21 -7.79 12.79 -4.02
N ALA A 22 -8.81 13.02 -3.20
CA ALA A 22 -9.55 14.28 -3.19
C ALA A 22 -8.64 15.45 -2.82
N GLU A 23 -7.75 15.26 -1.86
CA GLU A 23 -6.74 16.24 -1.46
C GLU A 23 -5.78 16.54 -2.62
N LEU A 24 -5.25 15.52 -3.29
CA LEU A 24 -4.43 15.73 -4.49
C LEU A 24 -5.20 16.49 -5.57
N LEU A 25 -6.45 16.12 -5.85
CA LEU A 25 -7.25 16.83 -6.85
C LEU A 25 -7.47 18.30 -6.46
N SER A 26 -7.72 18.59 -5.19
CA SER A 26 -7.88 19.97 -4.70
C SER A 26 -6.63 20.83 -4.89
N GLN A 27 -5.44 20.26 -4.73
CA GLN A 27 -4.18 20.98 -4.95
C GLN A 27 -3.98 21.44 -6.40
N TYR A 28 -4.60 20.75 -7.36
CA TYR A 28 -4.49 21.04 -8.80
C TYR A 28 -5.80 21.56 -9.41
N GLN A 29 -6.78 21.98 -8.59
CA GLN A 29 -8.05 22.52 -9.09
C GLN A 29 -7.88 23.83 -9.87
N ASP A 30 -6.96 24.69 -9.44
CA ASP A 30 -6.70 25.97 -10.08
C ASP A 30 -5.86 25.85 -11.36
N MET A 31 -5.26 24.67 -11.58
CA MET A 31 -4.46 24.42 -12.77
C MET A 31 -5.32 23.83 -13.88
N THR A 32 -5.31 24.52 -15.02
CA THR A 32 -6.01 24.09 -16.23
C THR A 32 -5.02 23.70 -17.32
N ASP A 33 -5.45 22.73 -18.13
CA ASP A 33 -4.73 22.33 -19.34
C ASP A 33 -4.87 23.38 -20.45
N ALA A 34 -4.09 23.26 -21.52
CA ALA A 34 -4.17 24.14 -22.70
C ALA A 34 -5.58 24.20 -23.32
N GLY A 35 -6.42 23.19 -23.09
CA GLY A 35 -7.82 23.13 -23.50
C GLY A 35 -8.84 23.66 -22.47
N GLY A 36 -8.41 24.27 -21.37
CA GLY A 36 -9.30 24.85 -20.33
C GLY A 36 -9.98 23.83 -19.41
N GLY A 37 -9.64 22.54 -19.53
CA GLY A 37 -10.10 21.49 -18.62
C GLY A 37 -9.19 21.32 -17.40
N PRO A 38 -9.63 20.60 -16.35
CA PRO A 38 -8.79 20.30 -15.20
C PRO A 38 -7.53 19.54 -15.61
N LEU A 39 -6.38 19.97 -15.09
CA LEU A 39 -5.06 19.42 -15.40
C LEU A 39 -4.98 17.92 -15.04
N VAL A 40 -5.56 17.56 -13.90
CA VAL A 40 -5.44 16.23 -13.29
C VAL A 40 -6.83 15.62 -13.14
N VAL A 41 -7.06 14.46 -13.74
CA VAL A 41 -8.37 13.79 -13.73
C VAL A 41 -8.24 12.36 -13.25
N ARG A 42 -9.21 11.92 -12.44
CA ARG A 42 -9.35 10.52 -12.05
C ARG A 42 -9.66 9.66 -13.29
N ASN A 43 -8.78 8.71 -13.59
CA ASN A 43 -8.84 7.83 -14.76
C ASN A 43 -8.94 6.36 -14.33
N GLY A 44 -10.04 6.02 -13.64
CA GLY A 44 -10.34 4.65 -13.22
C GLY A 44 -9.53 4.18 -12.00
N TYR A 45 -9.13 2.91 -12.02
CA TYR A 45 -8.43 2.23 -10.92
C TYR A 45 -7.25 1.41 -11.45
N LEU A 46 -6.24 1.23 -10.60
CA LEU A 46 -5.18 0.25 -10.79
C LEU A 46 -5.73 -1.18 -10.61
N PRO A 47 -5.01 -2.21 -11.11
CA PRO A 47 -5.34 -3.60 -10.84
C PRO A 47 -5.52 -3.85 -9.35
N GLN A 48 -6.52 -4.66 -9.00
CA GLN A 48 -6.72 -5.05 -7.61
C GLN A 48 -5.49 -5.78 -7.10
N ARG A 49 -5.06 -5.45 -5.87
CA ARG A 49 -4.00 -6.16 -5.17
C ARG A 49 -4.45 -6.58 -3.78
N GLU A 50 -3.90 -7.69 -3.33
CA GLU A 50 -4.15 -8.26 -2.02
C GLU A 50 -3.11 -7.72 -1.03
N LEU A 51 -3.56 -7.15 0.09
CA LEU A 51 -2.72 -6.72 1.19
C LEU A 51 -2.87 -7.67 2.38
N MET A 52 -1.76 -8.21 2.86
CA MET A 52 -1.74 -9.04 4.06
C MET A 52 -1.83 -8.15 5.30
N THR A 53 -2.98 -8.22 5.98
CA THR A 53 -3.25 -7.52 7.23
C THR A 53 -3.19 -8.50 8.40
N GLY A 54 -3.12 -8.04 9.65
CA GLY A 54 -3.20 -8.93 10.82
C GLY A 54 -4.52 -9.73 10.91
N MET A 55 -5.58 -9.25 10.24
CA MET A 55 -6.88 -9.94 10.12
C MET A 55 -6.96 -10.89 8.90
N GLY A 56 -5.83 -11.07 8.20
CA GLY A 56 -5.70 -11.81 6.96
C GLY A 56 -5.70 -10.91 5.71
N PRO A 57 -5.83 -11.51 4.52
CA PRO A 57 -5.73 -10.77 3.27
C PRO A 57 -6.95 -9.87 2.99
N VAL A 58 -6.67 -8.68 2.47
CA VAL A 58 -7.66 -7.68 2.10
C VAL A 58 -7.40 -7.19 0.68
N ASP A 59 -8.39 -7.35 -0.19
CA ASP A 59 -8.35 -6.86 -1.57
C ASP A 59 -8.61 -5.35 -1.65
N ILE A 60 -7.67 -4.60 -2.24
CA ILE A 60 -7.76 -3.14 -2.37
C ILE A 60 -7.54 -2.73 -3.82
N LYS A 61 -8.34 -1.76 -4.27
CA LYS A 61 -8.18 -1.06 -5.56
C LYS A 61 -7.77 0.37 -5.28
N VAL A 62 -6.64 0.79 -5.84
CA VAL A 62 -6.13 2.16 -5.72
C VAL A 62 -6.63 2.95 -6.93
N PRO A 63 -7.18 4.17 -6.76
CA PRO A 63 -7.60 5.00 -7.87
C PRO A 63 -6.39 5.37 -8.74
N LYS A 64 -6.62 5.47 -10.04
CA LYS A 64 -5.61 5.90 -11.01
C LYS A 64 -5.94 7.32 -11.44
N THR A 65 -4.91 8.13 -11.59
CA THR A 65 -5.04 9.51 -12.06
C THR A 65 -4.30 9.65 -13.38
N ARG A 66 -4.86 10.47 -14.28
CA ARG A 66 -4.25 10.85 -15.56
C ARG A 66 -3.97 12.34 -15.52
N ASP A 67 -2.73 12.68 -15.80
CA ASP A 67 -2.31 14.03 -16.12
C ASP A 67 -2.65 14.33 -17.59
N ARG A 68 -3.28 15.48 -17.83
CA ARG A 68 -3.61 15.99 -19.16
C ARG A 68 -2.59 17.02 -19.67
N GLY A 69 -1.94 17.76 -18.78
CA GLY A 69 -0.99 18.81 -19.17
C GLY A 69 0.46 18.35 -19.29
N GLY A 70 0.74 17.05 -19.15
CA GLY A 70 2.05 16.46 -19.45
C GLY A 70 3.17 16.81 -18.47
N GLN A 71 2.82 17.24 -17.25
CA GLN A 71 3.76 17.55 -16.17
C GLN A 71 4.25 16.29 -15.42
N GLY A 72 3.69 15.12 -15.70
CA GLY A 72 4.04 13.84 -15.08
C GLY A 72 3.38 13.64 -13.70
N ILE A 73 2.26 14.31 -13.44
CA ILE A 73 1.59 14.26 -12.14
C ILE A 73 0.82 12.94 -12.01
N HIS A 74 1.21 12.12 -11.02
CA HIS A 74 0.57 10.83 -10.76
C HIS A 74 0.16 10.70 -9.30
N PHE A 75 -1.01 10.11 -9.08
CA PHE A 75 -1.47 9.80 -7.72
C PHE A 75 -0.60 8.69 -7.12
N ARG A 76 0.10 9.03 -6.03
CA ARG A 76 0.85 8.11 -5.19
C ARG A 76 0.30 8.21 -3.78
N SER A 77 -0.41 7.17 -3.35
CA SER A 77 -0.91 7.07 -1.97
C SER A 77 0.26 6.96 -0.99
N GLU A 78 0.23 7.79 0.06
CA GLU A 78 1.21 7.74 1.14
C GLU A 78 0.91 6.57 2.09
N LEU A 79 -0.37 6.31 2.36
CA LEU A 79 -0.79 5.15 3.13
C LEU A 79 -0.40 3.83 2.44
N LEU A 80 -0.58 3.74 1.12
CA LEU A 80 -0.40 2.51 0.34
C LEU A 80 0.59 2.67 -0.81
N PRO A 81 1.91 2.71 -0.55
CA PRO A 81 2.92 2.70 -1.61
C PRO A 81 2.74 1.52 -2.58
N PRO A 82 3.13 1.65 -3.86
CA PRO A 82 2.87 0.65 -4.90
C PRO A 82 3.53 -0.72 -4.64
N TYR A 83 4.62 -0.75 -3.87
CA TYR A 83 5.37 -1.97 -3.56
C TYR A 83 4.93 -2.67 -2.26
N ILE A 84 4.07 -2.05 -1.45
CA ILE A 84 3.67 -2.65 -0.17
C ILE A 84 2.69 -3.80 -0.40
N LYS A 85 2.98 -4.96 0.19
CA LYS A 85 2.13 -6.18 0.14
C LYS A 85 1.64 -6.63 1.51
N ARG A 86 2.27 -6.18 2.60
CA ARG A 86 1.93 -6.54 3.98
C ARG A 86 1.86 -5.28 4.83
N THR A 87 1.06 -5.28 5.89
CA THR A 87 1.02 -4.14 6.80
C THR A 87 2.23 -4.11 7.73
N LYS A 88 2.61 -2.89 8.15
CA LYS A 88 3.73 -2.64 9.07
C LYS A 88 3.68 -3.53 10.32
N SER A 89 2.48 -3.75 10.87
CA SER A 89 2.30 -4.62 12.05
C SER A 89 2.79 -6.06 11.81
N VAL A 90 2.51 -6.64 10.64
CA VAL A 90 2.97 -8.00 10.30
C VAL A 90 4.47 -8.02 10.05
N GLU A 91 5.00 -6.97 9.39
CA GLU A 91 6.43 -6.83 9.12
C GLU A 91 7.26 -6.67 10.39
N THR A 92 6.75 -6.01 11.43
CA THR A 92 7.46 -5.84 12.71
C THR A 92 7.56 -7.15 13.51
N VAL A 93 6.53 -8.01 13.43
CA VAL A 93 6.49 -9.27 14.19
C VAL A 93 7.48 -10.31 13.63
N LEU A 94 7.73 -10.29 12.31
CA LEU A 94 8.63 -11.23 11.64
C LEU A 94 10.10 -11.20 12.16
N PRO A 95 10.79 -10.04 12.20
CA PRO A 95 12.13 -9.93 12.77
C PRO A 95 12.15 -10.31 14.25
N TRP A 96 11.14 -9.95 15.04
CA TRP A 96 11.08 -10.31 16.45
C TRP A 96 10.92 -11.83 16.66
N LEU A 97 10.07 -12.49 15.88
CA LEU A 97 9.94 -13.96 15.87
C LEU A 97 11.25 -14.65 15.50
N TYR A 98 11.96 -14.08 14.53
CA TYR A 98 13.26 -14.59 14.12
C TYR A 98 14.30 -14.49 15.25
N LEU A 99 14.37 -13.34 15.92
CA LEU A 99 15.29 -13.07 17.03
C LEU A 99 14.97 -13.90 18.28
N SER A 100 13.71 -13.92 18.71
CA SER A 100 13.27 -14.65 19.90
C SER A 100 13.48 -16.16 19.77
N ARG A 101 13.22 -16.73 18.59
CA ARG A 101 13.47 -18.14 18.33
C ARG A 101 14.96 -18.48 18.34
N TRP A 102 15.81 -17.62 17.79
CA TRP A 102 17.26 -17.80 17.80
C TRP A 102 17.85 -17.78 19.22
N LEU A 103 17.43 -16.80 20.04
CA LEU A 103 17.85 -16.69 21.44
C LEU A 103 17.48 -17.94 22.24
N ARG A 104 16.31 -18.54 21.96
CA ARG A 104 15.80 -19.71 22.66
C ARG A 104 16.49 -21.04 22.27
N ILE A 105 17.17 -21.09 21.11
CA ILE A 105 17.88 -22.29 20.62
C ILE A 105 19.38 -22.24 20.98
N GLY A 106 19.81 -21.28 21.79
CA GLY A 106 21.17 -21.22 22.31
C GLY A 106 22.24 -20.83 21.28
N GLY A 107 21.86 -20.12 20.20
CA GLY A 107 22.78 -19.43 19.29
C GLY A 107 23.67 -20.31 18.39
N THR A 108 23.69 -21.64 18.56
CA THR A 108 24.67 -22.54 17.91
C THR A 108 24.17 -23.21 16.63
N ARG A 109 22.88 -23.07 16.29
CA ARG A 109 22.31 -23.64 15.06
C ARG A 109 21.51 -22.58 14.31
N PHE A 110 22.19 -21.84 13.43
CA PHE A 110 21.50 -21.01 12.43
C PHE A 110 20.61 -21.93 11.58
N PRO A 111 19.29 -21.71 11.49
CA PRO A 111 18.51 -22.36 10.45
C PRO A 111 19.01 -21.82 9.10
N ALA A 112 19.57 -22.71 8.28
CA ALA A 112 19.97 -22.42 6.91
C ALA A 112 18.80 -21.80 6.10
N PRO A 113 19.12 -21.03 5.07
CA PRO A 113 18.84 -19.61 4.99
C PRO A 113 17.34 -19.33 4.89
N VAL A 114 16.81 -18.55 5.83
CA VAL A 114 15.61 -17.73 5.55
C VAL A 114 15.95 -16.52 4.66
N HIS A 115 17.19 -16.45 4.13
CA HIS A 115 17.67 -15.42 3.20
C HIS A 115 16.79 -15.27 1.95
N SER A 116 15.98 -16.28 1.58
CA SER A 116 15.04 -16.14 0.45
C SER A 116 13.75 -15.39 0.78
N VAL A 117 13.43 -15.16 2.06
CA VAL A 117 12.15 -14.56 2.49
C VAL A 117 12.30 -13.12 2.97
N PHE A 118 13.49 -12.71 3.41
CA PHE A 118 13.67 -11.45 4.15
C PHE A 118 14.28 -10.29 3.35
N PHE A 119 14.94 -10.54 2.21
CA PHE A 119 15.57 -9.48 1.40
C PHE A 119 15.38 -9.69 -0.10
N ARG A 120 14.14 -9.60 -0.60
CA ARG A 120 13.90 -9.51 -2.06
C ARG A 120 12.96 -8.37 -2.46
N ASN A 121 12.78 -7.37 -1.60
CA ASN A 121 11.99 -6.17 -1.93
C ASN A 121 12.71 -4.91 -1.43
N CYS A 122 13.85 -4.59 -2.04
CA CYS A 122 14.44 -3.26 -2.10
C CYS A 122 15.32 -3.19 -3.35
N THR A 123 14.69 -3.11 -4.52
CA THR A 123 15.16 -2.46 -5.74
C THR A 123 13.94 -2.16 -6.59
#